data_AF-A0A8J1KYY9-F1
#
_entry.id   AF-A0A8J1KYY9-F1
#
_cell.length_a   1.000
_cell.length_b   1.000
_cell.length_c   1.000
_cell.angle_alpha   90.00
_cell.angle_beta   90.00
_cell.angle_gamma   90.00
#
_symmetry.space_group_name_H-M   'P 1'
#
loop_
_entity.id
_entity.type
_entity.pdbx_description
1 polymer ?
#
loop_
_entity_poly.entity_id
_entity_poly.type
_entity_poly.pdbx_seq_one_letter_code
_entity_poly.pdbx_strand_id
1 'polypeptide(L)'
;MACGTSPFIEYGNSTECRLSILLEQPCILIRFSPELQDLLRMLLKKNPKERLGCNGNIREHPFFNAIDWVQIENRTLPPPSQPKAVST
;
A
#
# COMPACT_ATOMS: atom_id res chain seq x y z
N MET A 1 6.21 3.90 2.99
CA MET A 1 5.58 5.22 3.17
C MET A 1 4.69 5.30 4.41
N ALA A 2 3.67 4.45 4.59
CA ALA A 2 2.78 4.54 5.77
C ALA A 2 3.41 4.08 7.11
N CYS A 3 4.20 2.99 7.08
CA CYS A 3 4.82 2.41 8.29
C CYS A 3 6.27 2.89 8.50
N GLY A 4 6.94 3.35 7.44
CA GLY A 4 8.39 3.62 7.45
C GLY A 4 9.27 2.37 7.44
N THR A 5 8.69 1.19 7.71
CA THR A 5 9.37 -0.12 7.75
C THR A 5 8.65 -1.14 6.87
N SER A 6 9.37 -2.23 6.55
CA SER A 6 8.82 -3.42 5.89
C SER A 6 7.73 -4.09 6.76
N PRO A 7 6.62 -4.56 6.17
CA PRO A 7 5.60 -5.34 6.89
C PRO A 7 6.03 -6.81 7.11
N PHE A 8 7.14 -7.24 6.53
CA PHE A 8 7.76 -8.56 6.71
C PHE A 8 9.13 -8.40 7.40
N ILE A 9 9.63 -9.48 8.00
CA ILE A 9 10.93 -9.49 8.66
C ILE A 9 12.03 -9.19 7.63
N GLU A 10 12.87 -8.21 7.95
CA GLU A 10 14.00 -7.79 7.10
C GLU A 10 15.35 -8.31 7.61
N TYR A 11 15.39 -8.84 8.84
CA TYR A 11 16.59 -9.37 9.46
C TYR A 11 16.78 -10.84 9.06
N GLY A 12 17.71 -11.11 8.14
CA GLY A 12 18.02 -12.47 7.69
C GLY A 12 18.70 -12.51 6.32
N ASN A 13 18.94 -13.72 5.82
CA ASN A 13 19.39 -13.92 4.44
C ASN A 13 18.20 -13.80 3.45
N SER A 14 18.47 -13.75 2.15
CA SER A 14 17.43 -13.60 1.12
C SER A 14 16.35 -14.70 1.16
N THR A 15 16.68 -15.91 1.61
CA THR A 15 15.72 -17.01 1.73
C THR A 15 14.74 -16.81 2.88
N GLU A 16 15.19 -16.35 4.04
CA GLU A 16 14.32 -16.07 5.20
C GLU A 16 13.33 -14.94 4.90
N CYS A 17 13.79 -13.88 4.22
CA CYS A 17 12.92 -12.80 3.75
C CYS A 17 11.85 -13.32 2.78
N ARG A 18 12.24 -14.20 1.84
CA ARG A 18 11.29 -14.82 0.90
C ARG A 18 10.27 -15.70 1.62
N LEU A 19 10.70 -16.47 2.61
CA LEU A 19 9.82 -17.33 3.40
C LEU A 19 8.83 -16.49 4.23
N SER A 20 9.27 -15.40 4.84
CA SER A 20 8.38 -14.47 5.56
C SER A 20 7.31 -13.90 4.63
N ILE A 21 7.66 -13.53 3.40
CA ILE A 21 6.71 -13.05 2.38
C ILE A 21 5.74 -14.14 1.93
N LEU A 22 6.11 -15.42 1.94
CA LEU A 22 5.24 -16.51 1.48
C LEU A 22 4.35 -17.05 2.59
N LEU A 23 4.89 -17.21 3.80
CA LEU A 23 4.29 -17.97 4.88
C LEU A 23 3.71 -17.10 5.98
N GLU A 24 4.39 -16.01 6.34
CA GLU A 24 3.99 -15.19 7.47
C GLU A 24 2.93 -14.15 7.11
N GLN A 25 2.09 -13.82 8.09
CA GLN A 25 1.13 -12.73 7.94
C GLN A 25 1.84 -11.39 8.07
N PRO A 26 1.53 -10.41 7.20
CA PRO A 26 2.14 -9.09 7.29
C PRO A 26 1.74 -8.40 8.59
N CYS A 27 2.70 -7.77 9.25
CA CYS A 27 2.47 -6.97 10.44
C CYS A 27 1.78 -5.65 10.06
N ILE A 28 0.46 -5.59 10.21
CA ILE A 28 -0.32 -4.36 10.00
C ILE A 28 -0.48 -3.66 11.34
N LEU A 29 0.00 -2.42 11.44
CA LEU A 29 -0.05 -1.67 12.69
C LEU A 29 -1.48 -1.27 13.04
N ILE A 30 -1.84 -1.46 14.31
CA ILE A 30 -3.16 -1.16 14.89
C ILE A 30 -3.49 0.35 14.83
N ARG A 31 -2.45 1.20 14.72
CA ARG A 31 -2.55 2.67 14.62
C ARG A 31 -3.06 3.18 13.26
N PHE A 32 -3.22 2.31 12.26
CA PHE A 32 -3.75 2.71 10.97
C PHE A 32 -5.28 2.85 11.02
N SER A 33 -5.84 3.71 10.16
CA SER A 33 -7.29 3.80 9.98
C SER A 33 -7.86 2.44 9.57
N PRO A 34 -9.11 2.12 9.95
CA PRO A 34 -9.71 0.83 9.63
C PRO A 34 -9.70 0.57 8.12
N GLU A 35 -9.93 1.60 7.31
CA GLU A 35 -9.89 1.49 5.85
C GLU A 35 -8.48 1.18 5.32
N LEU A 36 -7.42 1.77 5.90
CA LEU A 36 -6.06 1.47 5.49
C LEU A 36 -5.65 0.05 5.90
N GLN A 37 -6.06 -0.41 7.08
CA GLN A 37 -5.81 -1.78 7.50
C GLN A 37 -6.49 -2.78 6.57
N ASP A 38 -7.74 -2.53 6.18
CA ASP A 38 -8.49 -3.37 5.26
C ASP A 38 -7.83 -3.42 3.87
N LEU A 39 -7.48 -2.26 3.32
CA LEU A 39 -6.77 -2.15 2.05
C LEU A 39 -5.49 -2.99 2.05
N LEU A 40 -4.67 -2.87 3.10
CA LEU A 40 -3.42 -3.63 3.23
C LEU A 40 -3.67 -5.13 3.32
N ARG A 41 -4.72 -5.58 4.02
CA ARG A 41 -5.09 -7.00 4.08
C ARG A 41 -5.49 -7.53 2.71
N MET A 42 -6.29 -6.79 1.95
CA MET A 42 -6.74 -7.23 0.63
C MET A 42 -5.61 -7.24 -0.42
N LEU A 43 -4.66 -6.30 -0.33
CA LEU A 43 -3.49 -6.23 -1.22
C LEU A 43 -2.43 -7.29 -0.88
N LEU A 44 -2.22 -7.58 0.40
CA LEU A 44 -1.21 -8.54 0.87
C LEU A 44 -1.75 -9.96 1.00
N LYS A 45 -2.91 -10.27 0.38
CA LYS A 45 -3.41 -11.65 0.27
C LYS A 45 -2.40 -12.53 -0.47
N LYS A 46 -2.12 -13.71 0.11
CA LYS A 46 -1.19 -14.71 -0.46
C LYS A 46 -1.73 -15.29 -1.75
N ASN A 47 -3.02 -15.60 -1.79
CA ASN A 47 -3.69 -16.08 -3.00
C ASN A 47 -3.81 -14.94 -4.02
N PRO A 48 -3.14 -15.03 -5.19
CA PRO A 48 -3.18 -13.96 -6.18
C PRO A 48 -4.59 -13.76 -6.75
N LYS A 49 -5.42 -14.82 -6.81
CA LYS A 49 -6.79 -14.73 -7.33
C LYS A 49 -7.72 -13.93 -6.43
N GLU A 50 -7.43 -13.85 -5.14
CA GLU A 50 -8.24 -13.07 -4.20
C GLU A 50 -7.65 -11.69 -3.91
N ARG A 51 -6.47 -11.40 -4.45
CA ARG A 51 -5.76 -10.15 -4.22
C ARG A 51 -6.50 -8.99 -4.89
N LEU A 52 -6.68 -7.91 -4.14
CA LEU A 52 -7.28 -6.68 -4.69
C LEU A 52 -6.46 -6.18 -5.89
N GLY A 53 -7.13 -5.85 -6.98
CA GLY A 53 -6.52 -5.52 -8.27
C GLY A 53 -6.48 -6.69 -9.26
N CYS A 54 -6.44 -7.94 -8.78
CA CYS A 54 -6.75 -9.12 -9.60
C CYS A 54 -8.23 -9.48 -9.47
N ASN A 55 -8.80 -9.35 -8.28
CA ASN A 55 -10.20 -9.54 -7.99
C ASN A 55 -10.76 -8.30 -7.29
N GLY A 56 -11.49 -7.49 -8.05
CA GLY A 56 -12.02 -6.18 -7.61
C GLY A 56 -11.10 -5.02 -7.98
N ASN A 57 -11.67 -3.82 -7.97
CA ASN A 57 -10.99 -2.58 -8.36
C ASN A 57 -10.43 -1.87 -7.12
N ILE A 58 -9.14 -1.53 -7.15
CA ILE A 58 -8.49 -0.77 -6.08
C ILE A 58 -9.12 0.63 -5.93
N ARG A 59 -9.58 1.22 -7.04
CA ARG A 59 -10.13 2.58 -7.08
C ARG A 59 -11.44 2.74 -6.30
N GLU A 60 -12.18 1.65 -6.14
CA GLU A 60 -13.49 1.63 -5.45
C GLU A 60 -13.36 1.42 -3.93
N HIS A 61 -12.16 1.16 -3.43
CA HIS A 61 -11.96 0.92 -2.01
C HIS A 61 -12.22 2.20 -1.18
N PRO A 62 -12.91 2.12 -0.02
CA PRO A 62 -13.25 3.29 0.82
C PRO A 62 -12.07 4.20 1.16
N PHE A 63 -10.88 3.62 1.35
CA PHE A 63 -9.62 4.35 1.55
C PHE A 63 -9.35 5.42 0.47
N PHE A 64 -9.77 5.18 -0.78
CA PHE A 64 -9.59 6.09 -1.90
C PHE A 64 -10.85 6.90 -2.25
N ASN A 65 -11.90 6.85 -1.43
CA ASN A 65 -13.17 7.55 -1.71
C ASN A 65 -13.01 9.08 -1.78
N ALA A 66 -12.01 9.64 -1.08
CA ALA A 66 -11.70 11.07 -1.15
C ALA A 66 -10.95 11.48 -2.42
N ILE A 67 -10.54 10.53 -3.26
CA ILE A 67 -9.73 10.77 -4.45
C ILE A 67 -10.62 10.80 -5.70
N ASP A 68 -10.59 11.94 -6.41
CA ASP A 68 -11.13 12.00 -7.77
C ASP A 68 -10.09 11.48 -8.77
N TRP A 69 -10.29 10.25 -9.23
CA TRP A 69 -9.39 9.57 -10.16
C TRP A 69 -9.29 10.26 -11.52
N VAL A 70 -10.35 10.94 -11.97
CA VAL A 70 -10.37 11.65 -13.26
C VAL A 70 -9.51 12.90 -13.18
N GLN A 71 -9.60 13.67 -12.09
CA GLN A 71 -8.78 14.85 -11.87
C GLN A 71 -7.30 14.51 -11.63
N ILE A 72 -7.00 13.37 -10.97
CA ILE A 72 -5.63 12.87 -10.86
C ILE A 72 -5.05 12.53 -12.24
N GLU A 73 -5.80 11.81 -13.07
CA GLU A 73 -5.34 11.39 -14.40
C GLU A 73 -5.10 12.59 -15.32
N ASN A 74 -5.96 13.62 -15.21
CA ASN A 74 -5.81 14.91 -15.88
C ASN A 74 -4.77 15.84 -15.23
N ARG A 75 -4.04 15.38 -14.19
CA ARG A 75 -3.01 16.16 -13.46
C ARG A 75 -3.52 17.52 -12.96
N THR A 76 -4.82 17.61 -12.69
CA THR A 76 -5.48 18.86 -12.29
C THR A 76 -5.38 19.07 -10.78
N LEU A 77 -5.20 17.99 -10.01
CA LEU A 77 -4.97 18.09 -8.56
C LEU A 77 -3.53 18.51 -8.27
N PRO A 78 -3.33 19.53 -7.41
CA PRO A 78 -1.99 19.90 -6.97
C PRO A 78 -1.37 18.77 -6.13
N PRO A 79 -0.08 18.44 -6.35
CA PRO A 79 0.57 17.39 -5.57
C PRO A 79 0.66 17.80 -4.09
N PRO A 80 0.43 16.86 -3.15
CA PRO A 80 0.46 17.17 -1.71
C PRO A 80 1.86 17.56 -1.21
N SER A 81 2.91 17.11 -1.89
CA SER A 81 4.29 17.50 -1.63
C SER A 81 4.90 18.11 -2.89
N GLN A 82 5.07 19.43 -2.89
CA GLN A 82 5.86 20.13 -3.91
C GLN A 82 7.32 20.20 -3.42
N PRO A 83 8.27 19.49 -4.03
CA PRO A 83 9.67 19.62 -3.65
C PRO A 83 10.14 21.04 -3.97
N LYS A 84 10.75 21.70 -2.99
CA LYS A 84 11.44 22.97 -3.24
C LYS A 84 12.67 22.64 -4.09
N ALA A 85 12.70 23.14 -5.32
CA ALA A 85 13.92 23.09 -6.12
C ALA A 85 15.00 23.90 -5.40
N VAL A 86 16.06 23.21 -4.96
CA VAL A 86 17.29 23.88 -4.54
C VAL A 86 18.06 24.19 -5.82
N SER A 87 17.96 25.42 -6.30
CA SER A 87 18.86 25.90 -7.35
C SER A 87 20.28 25.92 -6.78
N THR A 88 21.12 25.00 -7.25
CA THR A 88 22.58 25.01 -7.03
C THR A 88 23.24 25.77 -8.17
#